data_AF-A0A0D6QGL3-F1
#
_entry.id   AF-A0A0D6QGL3-F1
#
_cell.length_a   1.000
_cell.length_b   1.000
_cell.length_c   1.000
_cell.angle_alpha   90.00
_cell.angle_beta   90.00
_cell.angle_gamma   90.00
#
_symmetry.space_group_name_H-M   'P 1'
#
loop_
_entity.id
_entity.type
_entity.pdbx_description
1 polymer ?
#
loop_
_entity_poly.entity_id
_entity_poly.type
_entity_poly.pdbx_seq_one_letter_code
_entity_poly.pdbx_strand_id
1 'polypeptide(L)' 'MKEILLVFVPTLTLVPPAVAASLAMRKISSTALEGMTRQPEIAQQLFTTMLVSMALVEALVIYCLVIALMVAAKI' A
#
# COMPACT_ATOMS: atom_id res chain seq x y z
N MET A 1 -10.55 -28.92 -8.03
CA MET A 1 -9.28 -28.24 -8.38
C MET A 1 -9.47 -26.82 -8.90
N LYS A 2 -10.30 -26.56 -9.92
CA LYS A 2 -10.47 -25.20 -10.49
C LYS A 2 -10.96 -24.15 -9.49
N GLU A 3 -11.93 -24.47 -8.64
CA GLU A 3 -12.45 -23.55 -7.60
C GLU A 3 -11.40 -23.19 -6.54
N ILE A 4 -10.58 -24.16 -6.11
CA ILE A 4 -9.47 -23.91 -5.18
C ILE A 4 -8.43 -22.97 -5.81
N LEU A 5 -8.12 -23.18 -7.09
CA LEU A 5 -7.15 -22.36 -7.82
C LEU A 5 -7.63 -20.90 -7.97
N LEU A 6 -8.93 -20.68 -8.21
CA LEU A 6 -9.53 -19.35 -8.32
C LEU A 6 -9.48 -18.53 -7.03
N VAL A 7 -9.43 -19.19 -5.87
CA VAL A 7 -9.30 -18.50 -4.58
C VAL A 7 -7.84 -18.30 -4.21
N PHE A 8 -6.99 -19.30 -4.50
CA PHE A 8 -5.58 -19.32 -4.09
C PHE A 8 -4.71 -18.35 -4.91
N VAL A 9 -4.97 -18.18 -6.20
CA VAL A 9 -4.19 -17.28 -7.06
C VAL A 9 -4.37 -15.80 -6.67
N PRO A 10 -5.60 -15.27 -6.50
CA PRO A 10 -5.80 -13.89 -6.04
C PRO A 10 -5.21 -13.59 -4.67
N THR A 11 -5.27 -14.55 -3.73
CA THR A 11 -4.66 -14.38 -2.40
C THR A 11 -3.15 -14.27 -2.51
N LEU A 12 -2.51 -15.11 -3.33
CA LEU A 12 -1.07 -15.06 -3.55
C LEU A 12 -0.63 -13.75 -4.24
N THR A 13 -1.45 -13.16 -5.10
CA THR A 13 -1.14 -11.88 -5.74
C THR A 13 -1.22 -10.68 -4.79
N LEU A 14 -2.03 -10.74 -3.73
CA LEU A 14 -2.30 -9.62 -2.83
C LEU A 14 -1.39 -9.59 -1.59
N VAL A 15 -1.01 -10.75 -1.07
CA VAL A 15 -0.23 -10.83 0.18
C VAL A 15 1.15 -10.17 0.07
N PRO A 16 1.99 -10.42 -0.96
CA PRO A 16 3.31 -9.81 -1.04
C PRO A 16 3.26 -8.28 -1.19
N PRO A 17 2.43 -7.70 -2.08
CA PRO A 17 2.28 -6.25 -2.17
C PRO A 17 1.78 -5.61 -0.86
N ALA A 18 0.82 -6.23 -0.18
CA ALA A 18 0.32 -5.72 1.10
C ALA A 18 1.42 -5.69 2.18
N VAL A 19 2.23 -6.75 2.26
CA VAL A 19 3.37 -6.80 3.18
C VAL A 19 4.40 -5.72 2.82
N ALA A 20 4.79 -5.62 1.55
CA ALA A 20 5.75 -4.62 1.09
C ALA A 20 5.26 -3.18 1.35
N ALA A 21 3.99 -2.89 1.06
CA ALA A 21 3.38 -1.59 1.29
C ALA A 21 3.35 -1.24 2.78
N SER A 22 2.98 -2.19 3.66
CA SER A 22 2.96 -1.95 5.10
C SER A 22 4.34 -1.60 5.66
N LEU A 23 5.41 -2.25 5.16
CA LEU A 23 6.79 -1.96 5.54
C LEU A 23 7.24 -0.58 5.04
N ALA A 24 6.89 -0.22 3.81
CA ALA A 24 7.19 1.09 3.24
C ALA A 24 6.44 2.21 4.00
N MET A 25 5.15 2.03 4.23
CA MET A 25 4.32 2.99 4.97
C MET A 25 4.80 3.18 6.40
N ARG A 26 5.21 2.10 7.09
CA ARG A 26 5.81 2.21 8.43
C ARG A 26 6.97 3.21 8.45
N LYS A 27 7.88 3.10 7.47
CA LYS A 27 9.06 3.98 7.36
C LYS A 27 8.65 5.41 7.01
N ILE A 28 7.73 5.59 6.07
CA ILE A 28 7.22 6.91 5.67
C ILE A 28 6.58 7.61 6.89
N SER A 29 5.68 6.94 7.61
CA SER A 29 5.02 7.48 8.80
C SER A 29 6.02 7.85 9.89
N SER A 30 6.96 6.96 10.23
CA SER A 30 7.91 7.21 11.31
C SER A 30 8.81 8.41 11.01
N THR A 31 9.35 8.46 9.79
CA THR A 31 10.23 9.56 9.38
C THR A 31 9.49 10.89 9.27
N ALA A 32 8.26 10.88 8.77
CA ALA A 32 7.43 12.09 8.72
C ALA A 32 7.10 12.58 10.15
N LEU A 33 6.74 11.69 11.07
CA LEU A 33 6.43 12.06 12.46
C LEU A 33 7.64 12.62 13.20
N GLU A 34 8.82 12.00 13.05
CA GLU A 34 10.07 12.54 13.58
C GLU A 34 10.39 13.92 12.97
N GLY A 35 10.17 14.10 11.66
CA GLY A 35 10.34 15.39 11.00
C GLY A 35 9.41 16.46 11.56
N MET A 36 8.12 16.14 11.74
CA MET A 36 7.12 17.06 12.28
C MET A 36 7.41 17.47 13.73
N THR A 37 7.94 16.56 14.55
CA THR A 37 8.32 16.88 15.94
C THR A 37 9.60 17.72 16.02
N ARG A 38 10.55 17.52 15.10
CA ARG A 38 11.79 18.32 15.02
C ARG A 38 11.57 19.71 14.42
N GLN A 39 10.65 19.85 13.47
CA GLN A 39 10.36 21.09 12.75
C GLN A 39 8.85 21.35 12.70
N PRO A 40 8.25 21.81 13.82
CA PRO A 40 6.81 22.02 13.91
C PRO A 40 6.29 23.09 12.94
N GLU A 41 7.14 24.07 12.57
CA GLU A 41 6.80 25.15 11.64
C GLU A 41 6.38 24.65 10.25
N ILE A 42 6.94 23.52 9.80
CA ILE A 42 6.63 22.93 8.48
C ILE A 42 5.83 21.63 8.61
N ALA A 43 5.24 21.35 9.78
CA ALA A 43 4.58 20.06 10.03
C ALA A 43 3.44 19.77 9.05
N GLN A 44 2.66 20.79 8.66
CA GLN A 44 1.58 20.63 7.70
C GLN A 44 2.07 20.25 6.30
N GLN A 45 3.22 20.78 5.89
CA GLN A 45 3.85 20.45 4.60
C GLN A 45 4.41 19.02 4.62
N LEU A 46 5.03 18.62 5.73
CA LEU A 46 5.49 17.24 5.94
C LEU A 46 4.34 16.24 5.95
N PHE A 47 3.23 16.56 6.61
CA PHE A 47 2.02 15.74 6.60
C PHE A 47 1.46 15.56 5.19
N THR A 48 1.39 16.65 4.41
CA THR A 48 0.92 16.58 3.02
C THR A 48 1.85 15.71 2.16
N THR A 49 3.16 15.87 2.30
CA THR A 49 4.17 15.06 1.58
C THR A 49 4.10 13.59 1.98
N MET A 50 3.88 13.31 3.27
CA MET A 50 3.65 11.96 3.79
C MET A 50 2.44 11.30 3.13
N LEU A 51 1.30 11.99 3.08
CA LEU A 51 0.08 11.47 2.44
C LEU A 51 0.27 11.20 0.95
N VAL A 52 0.93 12.10 0.22
CA VAL A 52 1.24 11.89 -1.20
C VAL A 52 2.12 10.66 -1.38
N SER A 53 3.15 10.50 -0.55
CA SER A 53 4.06 9.35 -0.61
C SER A 53 3.32 8.03 -0.29
N MET A 54 2.44 8.03 0.71
CA MET A 54 1.59 6.88 1.03
C MET A 54 0.62 6.54 -0.09
N ALA A 55 -0.01 7.55 -0.69
CA ALA A 55 -0.95 7.35 -1.79
C ALA A 55 -0.27 6.71 -3.02
N LEU A 56 0.98 7.07 -3.31
CA LEU A 56 1.76 6.45 -4.39
C LEU A 56 2.08 4.97 -4.11
N VAL A 57 2.41 4.62 -2.86
CA VAL A 57 2.59 3.22 -2.45
C VAL A 57 1.27 2.46 -2.58
N GLU A 58 0.18 3.04 -2.10
CA GLU A 58 -1.14 2.40 -2.10
C GLU A 58 -1.69 2.22 -3.52
N ALA A 59 -1.39 3.12 -4.46
CA ALA A 59 -1.79 2.99 -5.85
C ALA A 59 -1.31 1.68 -6.49
N LEU A 60 -0.10 1.22 -6.14
CA LEU A 60 0.43 -0.06 -6.61
C LEU A 60 -0.33 -1.25 -6.01
N VAL A 61 -0.68 -1.17 -4.72
CA VAL A 61 -1.49 -2.20 -4.04
C VAL A 61 -2.87 -2.28 -4.67
N ILE A 62 -3.48 -1.14 -5.00
CA ILE A 62 -4.77 -1.08 -5.70
C ILE A 62 -4.67 -1.72 -7.09
N TYR A 63 -3.59 -1.51 -7.84
CA TYR A 63 -3.41 -2.22 -9.12
C TYR A 63 -3.31 -3.73 -8.94
N CYS A 64 -2.61 -4.22 -7.92
CA CYS A 64 -2.58 -5.65 -7.59
C CYS A 64 -3.98 -6.17 -7.18
N LEU A 65 -4.75 -5.38 -6.43
CA LEU A 65 -6.13 -5.72 -6.06
C LEU A 65 -7.02 -5.82 -7.30
N VAL A 66 -6.93 -4.86 -8.23
CA VAL A 66 -7.72 -4.88 -9.47
C VAL A 66 -7.42 -6.14 -10.27
N ILE A 67 -6.14 -6.49 -10.44
CA ILE A 67 -5.74 -7.72 -11.14
C ILE A 67 -6.25 -8.97 -10.41
N ALA A 68 -6.14 -9.00 -9.07
CA ALA A 68 -6.65 -10.10 -8.26
C ALA A 68 -8.17 -10.28 -8.42
N LEU A 69 -8.92 -9.18 -8.48
CA LEU A 69 -10.36 -9.19 -8.72
C LEU A 69 -10.72 -9.64 -10.14
N MET A 70 -9.97 -9.21 -11.17
CA MET A 70 -10.18 -9.67 -12.55
C MET A 70 -10.00 -11.19 -12.67
N VAL A 71 -8.90 -11.70 -12.10
CA VAL A 71 -8.62 -13.15 -12.07
C VAL A 71 -9.69 -13.92 -11.29
N ALA A 72 -10.14 -13.40 -10.15
CA ALA A 72 -11.21 -14.01 -9.36
C ALA A 72 -12.56 -14.00 -10.09
N ALA A 73 -12.88 -12.89 -10.77
CA ALA A 73 -14.12 -12.72 -11.53
C ALA A 73 -14.13 -13.45 -12.88
N LYS A 74 -13.02 -14.10 -13.27
CA LYS A 74 -12.82 -14.74 -14.59
C LYS A 74 -13.08 -13.79 -15.77
N ILE A 75 -12.72 -12.52 -15.61
CA ILE A 75 -12.70 -11.52 -16.68
C ILE A 75 -11.29 -11.46 -17.24
#